data_AF-A0A8C9E5B5-F1
#
_entry.id   AF-A0A8C9E5B5-F1
#
_cell.length_a   1.000
_cell.length_b   1.000
_cell.length_c   1.000
_cell.angle_alpha   90.00
_cell.angle_beta   90.00
_cell.angle_gamma   90.00
#
_symmetry.space_group_name_H-M   'P 1'
#
loop_
_entity.id
_entity.type
_entity.pdbx_description
1 polymer ?
#
loop_
_entity_poly.entity_id
_entity_poly.type
_entity_poly.pdbx_seq_one_letter_code
_entity_poly.pdbx_strand_id
1 'polypeptide(L)'
;MLTTNVPEIQRTNLASTVLSLKAMGINDLLSFDFMDAPPMETLITAMEQLYTLGALDDEGLLTRLGRRMAEFPLEPMLCKMLIMSVHLGCSEEMLTIVSMLSVQNVFYRPKDKQALADQKKAKFHQTEGDHLTLLAVYNSWKNNKFSNPWCYENFIQARSLRRAQDIRKQMLGIMDRHKLDVVSCGKSTVRVQKAICSGFFRNAAKKDPQEGYRTLIDQQVVYIHPSSALFNRQPEWVVYHELVLTTKEYMREVTTIDPRWLVEFAPAFFKVSDPTKLSKQKKQQRLEPLYNRYEEPNAWRISRAFRRR
;
A
#
# COMPACT_ATOMS: atom_id res chain seq x y z
N MET A 1 -1.16 34.78 -6.67
CA MET A 1 -1.43 33.90 -5.52
C MET A 1 -2.91 33.57 -5.52
N LEU A 2 -3.31 32.36 -5.11
CA LEU A 2 -4.73 32.05 -4.94
C LEU A 2 -5.33 32.95 -3.86
N THR A 3 -6.56 33.43 -4.07
CA THR A 3 -7.26 34.37 -3.19
C THR A 3 -7.80 33.70 -1.93
N THR A 4 -8.19 32.43 -2.05
CA THR A 4 -8.61 31.57 -0.94
C THR A 4 -7.94 30.20 -1.05
N ASN A 5 -7.87 29.50 0.07
CA ASN A 5 -7.38 28.11 0.06
C ASN A 5 -8.42 27.21 -0.61
N VAL A 6 -7.94 26.32 -1.48
CA VAL A 6 -8.80 25.31 -2.12
C VAL A 6 -9.43 24.41 -1.03
N PRO A 7 -10.72 24.09 -1.10
CA PRO A 7 -11.39 23.18 -0.17
C PRO A 7 -10.70 21.83 -0.02
N GLU A 8 -10.80 21.20 1.15
CA GLU A 8 -10.19 19.88 1.40
C GLU A 8 -10.84 18.76 0.56
N ILE A 9 -12.17 18.82 0.38
CA ILE A 9 -12.94 17.87 -0.40
C ILE A 9 -12.50 17.84 -1.89
N GLN A 10 -11.91 18.92 -2.38
CA GLN A 10 -11.38 19.01 -3.75
C GLN A 10 -9.91 18.56 -3.87
N ARG A 11 -9.26 18.23 -2.74
CA ARG A 11 -7.81 17.93 -2.68
C ARG A 11 -7.46 16.56 -2.12
N THR A 12 -8.44 15.81 -1.64
CA THR A 12 -8.23 14.54 -0.91
C THR A 12 -8.89 13.37 -1.62
N ASN A 13 -8.45 12.15 -1.31
CA ASN A 13 -9.13 10.95 -1.77
C ASN A 13 -10.48 10.83 -1.05
N LEU A 14 -11.56 10.74 -1.82
CA LEU A 14 -12.93 10.72 -1.30
C LEU A 14 -13.45 9.33 -0.92
N ALA A 15 -12.65 8.27 -1.04
CA ALA A 15 -13.12 6.90 -0.80
C ALA A 15 -13.74 6.70 0.60
N SER A 16 -13.12 7.26 1.66
CA SER A 16 -13.64 7.19 3.03
C SER A 16 -14.91 8.04 3.22
N THR A 17 -14.95 9.23 2.63
CA THR A 17 -16.11 10.13 2.64
C THR A 17 -17.30 9.51 1.91
N VAL A 18 -17.10 8.98 0.71
CA VAL A 18 -18.14 8.32 -0.10
C VAL A 18 -18.69 7.09 0.62
N LEU A 19 -17.83 6.28 1.25
CA LEU A 19 -18.25 5.14 2.06
C LEU A 19 -19.17 5.59 3.20
N SER A 20 -18.82 6.68 3.87
CA SER A 20 -19.60 7.25 4.98
C SER A 20 -20.95 7.81 4.52
N LEU A 21 -20.98 8.57 3.41
CA LEU A 21 -22.22 9.11 2.83
C LEU A 21 -23.18 7.99 2.43
N LYS A 22 -22.66 6.94 1.77
CA LYS A 22 -23.45 5.76 1.42
C LYS A 22 -23.97 5.04 2.66
N ALA A 23 -23.19 4.97 3.74
CA ALA A 23 -23.61 4.33 4.99
C ALA A 23 -24.74 5.12 5.70
N MET A 24 -24.79 6.44 5.51
CA MET A 24 -25.90 7.30 5.95
C MET A 24 -27.17 7.16 5.10
N GLY A 25 -27.11 6.43 3.98
CA GLY A 25 -28.24 6.22 3.06
C GLY A 25 -28.30 7.20 1.89
N ILE A 26 -27.26 8.00 1.67
CA ILE A 26 -27.18 8.93 0.54
C ILE A 26 -26.71 8.15 -0.70
N ASN A 27 -27.66 7.82 -1.57
CA ASN A 27 -27.38 7.02 -2.77
C ASN A 27 -27.01 7.86 -3.99
N ASP A 28 -27.67 9.01 -4.17
CA ASP A 28 -27.36 9.95 -5.24
C ASP A 28 -26.32 10.97 -4.76
N LEU A 29 -25.06 10.70 -5.10
CA LEU A 29 -23.94 11.57 -4.76
C LEU A 29 -23.81 12.75 -5.72
N LEU A 30 -24.40 12.67 -6.92
CA LEU A 30 -24.29 13.73 -7.93
C LEU A 30 -25.24 14.89 -7.63
N SER A 31 -26.41 14.57 -7.08
CA SER A 31 -27.41 15.56 -6.66
C SER A 31 -27.28 15.94 -5.17
N PHE A 32 -26.24 15.47 -4.48
CA PHE A 32 -25.99 15.82 -3.09
C PHE A 32 -25.50 17.27 -2.98
N ASP A 33 -26.08 18.03 -2.06
CA ASP A 33 -25.82 19.45 -1.87
C ASP A 33 -24.50 19.69 -1.11
N PHE A 34 -23.38 19.54 -1.83
CA PHE A 34 -22.06 19.88 -1.31
C PHE A 34 -21.89 21.41 -1.26
N MET A 35 -21.39 21.93 -0.15
CA MET A 35 -21.02 23.35 -0.02
C MET A 35 -19.99 23.76 -1.09
N ASP A 36 -18.96 22.94 -1.29
CA ASP A 36 -18.02 23.03 -2.39
C ASP A 36 -17.93 21.66 -3.07
N ALA A 37 -18.60 21.50 -4.21
CA ALA A 37 -18.67 20.20 -4.88
C ALA A 37 -17.27 19.72 -5.33
N PRO A 38 -16.91 18.45 -5.07
CA PRO A 38 -15.71 17.86 -5.63
C PRO A 38 -15.84 17.60 -7.13
N PRO A 39 -14.73 17.50 -7.87
CA PRO A 39 -14.78 17.11 -9.29
C PRO A 39 -15.41 15.74 -9.48
N MET A 40 -16.29 15.59 -10.49
CA MET A 40 -16.99 14.32 -10.75
C MET A 40 -16.02 13.13 -10.94
N GLU A 41 -14.87 13.35 -11.58
CA GLU A 41 -13.85 12.32 -11.78
C GLU A 41 -13.33 11.74 -10.44
N THR A 42 -13.20 12.57 -9.41
CA THR A 42 -12.75 12.13 -8.09
C THR A 42 -13.80 11.29 -7.37
N LEU A 43 -15.09 11.63 -7.53
CA LEU A 43 -16.21 10.85 -7.02
C LEU A 43 -16.30 9.49 -7.72
N ILE A 44 -16.18 9.47 -9.05
CA ILE A 44 -16.19 8.24 -9.85
C ILE A 44 -15.02 7.34 -9.43
N THR A 45 -13.81 7.89 -9.33
CA THR A 45 -12.62 7.12 -8.90
C THR A 45 -12.80 6.53 -7.50
N ALA A 46 -13.39 7.29 -6.56
CA ALA A 46 -13.69 6.81 -5.22
C ALA A 46 -14.74 5.69 -5.23
N MET A 47 -15.80 5.80 -6.03
CA MET A 47 -16.81 4.75 -6.19
C MET A 47 -16.22 3.49 -6.83
N GLU A 48 -15.41 3.62 -7.88
CA GLU A 48 -14.69 2.50 -8.50
C GLU A 48 -13.74 1.81 -7.51
N GLN A 49 -13.03 2.58 -6.69
CA GLN A 49 -12.17 2.03 -5.64
C GLN A 49 -12.99 1.22 -4.63
N LEU A 50 -14.14 1.72 -4.18
CA LEU A 50 -15.01 1.02 -3.25
C LEU A 50 -15.66 -0.23 -3.88
N TYR A 51 -16.06 -0.15 -5.14
CA TYR A 51 -16.59 -1.28 -5.91
C TYR A 51 -15.54 -2.38 -6.04
N THR A 52 -14.32 -2.05 -6.45
CA THR A 52 -13.22 -3.04 -6.59
C THR A 52 -12.81 -3.67 -5.25
N LEU A 53 -12.93 -2.94 -4.13
CA LEU A 53 -12.73 -3.49 -2.79
C LEU A 53 -13.88 -4.41 -2.33
N GLY A 54 -15.00 -4.44 -3.06
CA GLY A 54 -16.23 -5.17 -2.74
C GLY A 54 -17.08 -4.49 -1.66
N ALA A 55 -16.87 -3.19 -1.42
CA ALA A 55 -17.68 -2.40 -0.51
C ALA A 55 -19.03 -2.00 -1.15
N LEU A 56 -19.04 -1.81 -2.48
CA LEU A 56 -20.24 -1.54 -3.27
C LEU A 56 -20.58 -2.73 -4.17
N ASP A 57 -21.86 -2.91 -4.49
CA ASP A 57 -22.35 -3.84 -5.51
C ASP A 57 -22.47 -3.18 -6.90
N ASP A 58 -22.97 -3.93 -7.89
CA ASP A 58 -23.14 -3.48 -9.28
C ASP A 58 -24.17 -2.34 -9.42
N GLU A 59 -25.05 -2.17 -8.43
CA GLU A 59 -26.02 -1.07 -8.36
C GLU A 59 -25.48 0.16 -7.61
N GLY A 60 -24.26 0.08 -7.08
CA GLY A 60 -23.63 1.14 -6.30
C GLY A 60 -24.19 1.26 -4.88
N LEU A 61 -24.81 0.21 -4.35
CA LEU A 61 -25.31 0.10 -2.98
C LEU A 61 -24.28 -0.59 -2.07
N LEU A 62 -24.39 -0.36 -0.76
CA LEU A 62 -23.45 -0.95 0.20
C LEU A 62 -23.69 -2.44 0.43
N THR A 63 -22.65 -3.23 0.17
CA THR A 63 -22.61 -4.65 0.50
C THR A 63 -22.49 -4.87 2.01
N ARG A 64 -22.67 -6.11 2.47
CA ARG A 64 -22.41 -6.48 3.88
C ARG A 64 -20.98 -6.18 4.30
N LEU A 65 -20.01 -6.30 3.38
CA LEU A 65 -18.63 -5.93 3.63
C LEU A 65 -18.49 -4.41 3.74
N GLY A 66 -19.06 -3.65 2.80
CA GLY A 66 -19.03 -2.18 2.83
C GLY A 66 -19.63 -1.61 4.11
N ARG A 67 -20.77 -2.14 4.56
CA ARG A 67 -21.37 -1.73 5.85
C ARG A 67 -20.42 -1.97 7.03
N ARG A 68 -19.75 -3.12 7.07
CA ARG A 68 -18.74 -3.39 8.12
C ARG A 68 -17.53 -2.45 8.01
N MET A 69 -17.11 -2.10 6.80
CA MET A 69 -15.99 -1.17 6.60
C MET A 69 -16.32 0.24 7.11
N ALA A 70 -17.57 0.69 6.96
CA ALA A 70 -18.03 2.00 7.39
C ALA A 70 -18.05 2.18 8.93
N GLU A 71 -18.06 1.09 9.70
CA GLU A 71 -17.99 1.13 11.17
C GLU A 71 -16.60 1.47 11.71
N PHE A 72 -15.56 1.31 10.87
CA PHE A 72 -14.18 1.60 11.25
C PHE A 72 -13.79 3.02 10.79
N PRO A 73 -13.19 3.85 11.66
CA PRO A 73 -12.67 5.16 11.30
C PRO A 73 -11.29 5.03 10.61
N LEU A 74 -11.22 4.27 9.53
CA LEU A 74 -10.01 3.96 8.79
C LEU A 74 -10.27 4.09 7.28
N GLU A 75 -9.18 4.20 6.51
CA GLU A 75 -9.26 4.13 5.06
C GLU A 75 -9.85 2.78 4.58
N PRO A 76 -10.67 2.75 3.52
CA PRO A 76 -11.32 1.52 3.06
C PRO A 76 -10.35 0.35 2.81
N MET A 77 -9.14 0.63 2.28
CA MET A 77 -8.12 -0.41 2.07
C MET A 77 -7.63 -1.04 3.39
N LEU A 78 -7.48 -0.22 4.44
CA LEU A 78 -7.12 -0.67 5.79
C LEU A 78 -8.29 -1.43 6.46
N CYS A 79 -9.54 -1.02 6.23
CA CYS A 79 -10.70 -1.78 6.70
C CYS A 79 -10.74 -3.17 6.05
N LYS A 80 -10.50 -3.24 4.73
CA LYS A 80 -10.52 -4.49 3.97
C LYS A 80 -9.47 -5.48 4.47
N MET A 81 -8.22 -5.05 4.66
CA MET A 81 -7.15 -5.93 5.18
C MET A 81 -7.47 -6.41 6.61
N LEU A 82 -8.03 -5.54 7.46
CA LEU A 82 -8.39 -5.90 8.84
C LEU A 82 -9.52 -6.92 8.88
N ILE A 83 -10.60 -6.72 8.11
CA ILE A 83 -11.72 -7.66 8.06
C ILE A 83 -11.27 -8.99 7.44
N MET A 84 -10.45 -8.96 6.38
CA MET A 84 -9.93 -10.18 5.75
C MET A 84 -8.99 -10.97 6.67
N SER A 85 -8.24 -10.28 7.54
CA SER A 85 -7.33 -10.95 8.48
C SER A 85 -8.05 -11.86 9.48
N VAL A 86 -9.32 -11.59 9.79
CA VAL A 86 -10.16 -12.48 10.62
C VAL A 86 -10.39 -13.80 9.90
N HIS A 87 -10.74 -13.75 8.61
CA HIS A 87 -10.95 -14.95 7.78
C HIS A 87 -9.67 -15.76 7.59
N LEU A 88 -8.51 -15.09 7.52
CA LEU A 88 -7.20 -15.73 7.38
C LEU A 88 -6.58 -16.16 8.72
N GLY A 89 -7.18 -15.79 9.85
CA GLY A 89 -6.70 -16.10 11.20
C GLY A 89 -5.38 -15.40 11.58
N CYS A 90 -5.18 -14.14 11.14
CA CYS A 90 -4.01 -13.29 11.42
C CYS A 90 -4.40 -11.89 11.92
N SER A 91 -5.59 -11.78 12.52
CA SER A 91 -6.18 -10.53 12.98
C SER A 91 -5.43 -9.82 14.12
N GLU A 92 -4.74 -10.54 15.00
CA GLU A 92 -3.93 -9.92 16.05
C GLU A 92 -2.80 -9.09 15.46
N GLU A 93 -2.06 -9.70 14.51
CA GLU A 93 -0.94 -9.06 13.85
C GLU A 93 -1.43 -7.91 12.97
N MET A 94 -2.54 -8.11 12.25
CA MET A 94 -3.09 -7.11 11.37
C MET A 94 -3.58 -5.88 12.12
N LEU A 95 -4.26 -6.06 13.25
CA LEU A 95 -4.72 -4.99 14.11
C LEU A 95 -3.55 -4.11 14.58
N THR A 96 -2.41 -4.73 14.89
CA THR A 96 -1.17 -4.02 15.24
C THR A 96 -0.59 -3.27 14.04
N ILE A 97 -0.51 -3.91 12.86
CA ILE A 97 0.01 -3.29 11.63
C ILE A 97 -0.82 -2.07 11.23
N VAL A 98 -2.14 -2.20 11.16
CA VAL A 98 -3.08 -1.11 10.83
C VAL A 98 -2.88 0.07 11.79
N SER A 99 -2.78 -0.21 13.09
CA SER A 99 -2.57 0.83 14.10
C SER A 99 -1.22 1.55 13.95
N MET A 100 -0.19 0.84 13.50
CA MET A 100 1.14 1.39 13.24
C MET A 100 1.20 2.20 11.94
N LEU A 101 0.41 1.85 10.93
CA LEU A 101 0.27 2.63 9.69
C LEU A 101 -0.50 3.93 9.92
N SER A 102 -1.48 3.93 10.83
CA SER A 102 -2.28 5.13 11.15
C SER A 102 -1.53 6.19 11.96
N VAL A 103 -0.28 5.94 12.37
CA VAL A 103 0.56 6.93 13.07
C VAL A 103 1.69 7.44 12.17
N GLN A 104 2.04 8.71 12.37
CA GLN A 104 3.15 9.32 11.65
C GLN A 104 4.50 8.73 12.07
N ASN A 105 5.41 8.57 11.09
CA ASN A 105 6.84 8.26 11.19
C ASN A 105 7.30 7.75 12.57
N VAL A 106 7.29 6.42 12.75
CA VAL A 106 7.68 5.76 14.01
C VAL A 106 9.19 5.90 14.28
N PHE A 107 10.01 5.90 13.24
CA PHE A 107 11.46 5.97 13.34
C PHE A 107 11.95 7.43 13.40
N TYR A 108 12.94 7.69 14.23
CA TYR A 108 13.62 8.98 14.36
C TYR A 108 15.03 8.88 13.78
N ARG A 109 15.40 9.77 12.85
CA ARG A 109 16.70 9.75 12.17
C ARG A 109 17.41 11.10 12.28
N PRO A 110 18.08 11.39 13.42
CA PRO A 110 18.81 12.65 13.61
C PRO A 110 20.01 12.74 12.66
N LYS A 111 20.31 13.94 12.16
CA LYS A 111 21.39 14.17 11.18
C LYS A 111 22.77 13.75 11.72
N ASP A 112 23.02 13.93 13.01
CA ASP A 112 24.33 13.64 13.61
C ASP A 112 24.55 12.15 13.91
N LYS A 113 23.47 11.35 14.01
CA LYS A 113 23.53 9.92 14.38
C LYS A 113 22.82 9.02 13.36
N GLN A 114 22.84 9.39 12.08
CA GLN A 114 22.15 8.64 11.02
C GLN A 114 22.58 7.17 10.95
N ALA A 115 23.88 6.90 10.91
CA ALA A 115 24.40 5.54 10.82
C ALA A 115 23.98 4.66 12.01
N LEU A 116 23.96 5.23 13.23
CA LEU A 116 23.54 4.52 14.42
C LEU A 116 22.02 4.25 14.41
N ALA A 117 21.21 5.21 13.98
CA ALA A 117 19.76 5.04 13.84
C ALA A 117 19.44 3.96 12.79
N ASP A 118 20.13 3.97 11.65
CA ASP A 118 19.96 2.99 10.58
C ASP A 118 20.40 1.59 11.05
N GLN A 119 21.49 1.48 11.83
CA GLN A 119 21.91 0.21 12.44
C GLN A 119 20.87 -0.34 13.43
N LYS A 120 20.28 0.52 14.27
CA LYS A 120 19.23 0.11 15.23
C LYS A 120 17.97 -0.32 14.50
N LYS A 121 17.56 0.42 13.46
CA LYS A 121 16.42 0.08 12.63
C LYS A 121 16.61 -1.25 11.89
N ALA A 122 17.80 -1.51 11.37
CA ALA A 122 18.12 -2.75 10.65
C ALA A 122 17.89 -4.02 11.50
N LYS A 123 17.97 -3.93 12.83
CA LYS A 123 17.68 -5.05 13.74
C LYS A 123 16.22 -5.51 13.69
N PHE A 124 15.30 -4.64 13.28
CA PHE A 124 13.87 -4.95 13.19
C PHE A 124 13.44 -5.38 11.80
N HIS A 125 14.30 -5.22 10.79
CA HIS A 125 13.96 -5.51 9.40
C HIS A 125 13.51 -6.96 9.24
N GLN A 126 12.31 -7.12 8.70
CA GLN A 126 11.79 -8.42 8.28
C GLN A 126 12.01 -8.62 6.79
N THR A 127 12.31 -9.85 6.39
CA THR A 127 12.62 -10.19 4.99
C THR A 127 11.42 -10.07 4.07
N GLU A 128 10.23 -10.16 4.65
CA GLU A 128 8.93 -10.11 4.00
C GLU A 128 8.47 -8.68 3.75
N GLY A 129 8.94 -7.70 4.54
CA GLY A 129 8.72 -6.28 4.27
C GLY A 129 8.52 -5.38 5.48
N ASP A 130 8.16 -4.13 5.17
CA ASP A 130 8.06 -3.03 6.13
C ASP A 130 6.86 -3.18 7.07
N HIS A 131 5.72 -3.68 6.58
CA HIS A 131 4.54 -3.93 7.42
C HIS A 131 4.88 -4.88 8.60
N LEU A 132 5.62 -5.95 8.31
CA LEU A 132 6.08 -6.90 9.33
C LEU A 132 7.21 -6.32 10.19
N THR A 133 8.01 -5.40 9.64
CA THR A 133 8.99 -4.63 10.42
C THR A 133 8.29 -3.75 11.46
N LEU A 134 7.18 -3.08 11.11
CA LEU A 134 6.37 -2.31 12.07
C LEU A 134 5.78 -3.19 13.16
N LEU A 135 5.29 -4.38 12.80
CA LEU A 135 4.83 -5.39 13.77
C LEU A 135 5.95 -5.81 14.74
N ALA A 136 7.14 -6.09 14.22
CA ALA A 136 8.30 -6.48 15.03
C ALA A 136 8.71 -5.37 16.01
N VAL A 137 8.66 -4.10 15.58
CA VAL A 137 8.92 -2.94 16.45
C VAL A 137 7.90 -2.85 17.57
N TYR A 138 6.61 -2.92 17.26
CA TYR A 138 5.54 -2.85 18.26
C TYR A 138 5.64 -3.99 19.28
N ASN A 139 5.85 -5.22 18.81
CA ASN A 139 6.01 -6.39 19.66
C ASN A 139 7.26 -6.30 20.54
N SER A 140 8.35 -5.77 20.01
CA SER A 140 9.57 -5.53 20.81
C SER A 140 9.32 -4.49 21.89
N TRP A 141 8.60 -3.41 21.58
CA TRP A 141 8.23 -2.40 22.58
C TRP A 141 7.30 -2.95 23.67
N LYS A 142 6.31 -3.76 23.28
CA LYS A 142 5.40 -4.47 24.19
C LYS A 142 6.16 -5.42 25.11
N ASN A 143 7.11 -6.19 24.59
CA ASN A 143 7.95 -7.11 25.37
C ASN A 143 8.88 -6.36 26.35
N ASN A 144 9.29 -5.13 26.01
CA ASN A 144 10.03 -4.23 26.88
C ASN A 144 9.11 -3.37 27.78
N LYS A 145 7.90 -3.87 28.09
CA LYS A 145 6.93 -3.26 29.01
C LYS A 145 6.59 -1.81 28.66
N PHE A 146 6.52 -1.49 27.37
CA PHE A 146 6.21 -0.15 26.87
C PHE A 146 7.18 0.96 27.36
N SER A 147 8.45 0.59 27.57
CA SER A 147 9.50 1.46 28.13
C SER A 147 9.85 2.64 27.21
N ASN A 148 9.83 3.86 27.75
CA ASN A 148 10.30 5.07 27.06
C ASN A 148 11.83 5.06 26.83
N PRO A 149 12.68 4.70 27.82
CA PRO A 149 14.12 4.54 27.59
C PRO A 149 14.45 3.60 26.42
N TRP A 150 13.72 2.48 26.31
CA TRP A 150 13.92 1.54 25.19
C TRP A 150 13.64 2.19 23.84
N CYS A 151 12.60 3.04 23.74
CA CYS A 151 12.32 3.79 22.52
C CYS A 151 13.48 4.74 22.16
N TYR A 152 14.01 5.45 23.14
CA TYR A 152 15.12 6.37 22.94
C TYR A 152 16.39 5.65 22.44
N GLU A 153 16.75 4.53 23.05
CA GLU A 153 17.93 3.73 22.67
C GLU A 153 17.84 3.09 21.28
N ASN A 154 16.62 2.89 20.78
CA ASN A 154 16.34 2.31 19.46
C ASN A 154 15.90 3.34 18.42
N PHE A 155 15.99 4.64 18.72
CA PHE A 155 15.60 5.72 17.82
C PHE A 155 14.13 5.61 17.36
N ILE A 156 13.24 5.28 18.27
CA ILE A 156 11.80 5.16 18.04
C ILE A 156 11.06 6.27 18.80
N GLN A 157 10.05 6.85 18.16
CA GLN A 157 9.23 7.89 18.78
C GLN A 157 8.19 7.27 19.73
N ALA A 158 8.42 7.40 21.04
CA ALA A 158 7.53 6.87 22.07
C ALA A 158 6.10 7.43 21.97
N ARG A 159 5.95 8.71 21.58
CA ARG A 159 4.63 9.33 21.38
C ARG A 159 3.82 8.64 20.27
N SER A 160 4.47 8.35 19.14
CA SER A 160 3.82 7.64 18.02
C SER A 160 3.40 6.23 18.42
N LEU A 161 4.24 5.50 19.17
CA LEU A 161 3.88 4.16 19.65
C LEU A 161 2.71 4.16 20.65
N ARG A 162 2.66 5.12 21.56
CA ARG A 162 1.51 5.28 22.47
C ARG A 162 0.22 5.57 21.70
N ARG A 163 0.28 6.48 20.71
CA ARG A 163 -0.86 6.76 19.83
C ARG A 163 -1.30 5.51 19.07
N ALA A 164 -0.35 4.71 18.56
CA ALA A 164 -0.66 3.45 17.90
C ALA A 164 -1.33 2.46 18.86
N GLN A 165 -0.90 2.40 20.12
CA GLN A 165 -1.55 1.58 21.15
C GLN A 165 -2.99 2.02 21.42
N ASP A 166 -3.27 3.32 21.46
CA ASP A 166 -4.63 3.83 21.68
C ASP A 166 -5.54 3.54 20.48
N ILE A 167 -5.05 3.74 19.25
CA ILE A 167 -5.76 3.34 18.03
C ILE A 167 -6.04 1.84 18.04
N ARG A 168 -5.05 1.01 18.42
CA ARG A 168 -5.20 -0.44 18.51
C ARG A 168 -6.30 -0.84 19.49
N LYS A 169 -6.42 -0.17 20.64
CA LYS A 169 -7.49 -0.40 21.62
C LYS A 169 -8.86 -0.01 21.07
N GLN A 170 -8.95 1.12 20.37
CA GLN A 170 -10.20 1.55 19.73
C GLN A 170 -10.66 0.54 18.67
N MET A 171 -9.73 0.10 17.81
CA MET A 171 -10.02 -0.87 16.75
C MET A 171 -10.43 -2.22 17.34
N LEU A 172 -9.76 -2.68 18.42
CA LEU A 172 -10.15 -3.87 19.17
C LEU A 172 -11.59 -3.76 19.69
N GLY A 173 -11.95 -2.63 20.31
CA GLY A 173 -13.32 -2.41 20.81
C GLY A 173 -14.38 -2.40 19.71
N ILE A 174 -14.05 -1.96 18.49
CA ILE A 174 -14.96 -2.09 17.33
C ILE A 174 -15.07 -3.56 16.92
N MET A 175 -13.94 -4.28 16.81
CA MET A 175 -13.93 -5.71 16.46
C MET A 175 -14.76 -6.55 17.42
N ASP A 176 -14.62 -6.34 18.73
CA ASP A 176 -15.40 -7.05 19.76
C ASP A 176 -16.90 -6.78 19.64
N ARG A 177 -17.30 -5.51 19.42
CA ARG A 177 -18.71 -5.13 19.19
C ARG A 177 -19.33 -5.84 17.98
N HIS A 178 -18.55 -6.03 16.93
CA HIS A 178 -19.00 -6.71 15.71
C HIS A 178 -18.70 -8.22 15.67
N LYS A 179 -18.28 -8.82 16.80
CA LYS A 179 -17.97 -10.25 16.94
C LYS A 179 -16.94 -10.73 15.91
N LEU A 180 -15.88 -9.94 15.74
CA LEU A 180 -14.73 -10.29 14.90
C LEU A 180 -13.64 -10.89 15.78
N ASP A 181 -13.42 -12.20 15.65
CA ASP A 181 -12.46 -12.93 16.48
C ASP A 181 -11.03 -12.45 16.25
N VAL A 182 -10.31 -12.19 17.34
CA VAL A 182 -8.90 -11.78 17.30
C VAL A 182 -8.02 -12.99 17.57
N VAL A 183 -7.57 -13.60 16.47
CA VAL A 183 -6.66 -14.75 16.43
C VAL A 183 -5.29 -14.32 15.92
N SER A 184 -4.23 -14.89 16.52
CA SER A 184 -2.84 -14.74 16.08
C SER A 184 -2.44 -15.89 15.15
N CYS A 185 -1.70 -15.57 14.09
CA CYS A 185 -1.15 -16.56 13.15
C CYS A 185 0.24 -17.09 13.54
N GLY A 186 0.79 -16.64 14.67
CA GLY A 186 2.11 -17.04 15.15
C GLY A 186 3.22 -16.69 14.15
N LYS A 187 3.94 -17.70 13.64
CA LYS A 187 5.05 -17.52 12.69
C LYS A 187 4.62 -17.50 11.22
N SER A 188 3.32 -17.63 10.93
CA SER A 188 2.83 -17.73 9.54
C SER A 188 2.70 -16.34 8.89
N THR A 189 3.84 -15.75 8.53
CA THR A 189 3.91 -14.41 7.91
C THR A 189 3.14 -14.33 6.58
N VAL A 190 3.03 -15.45 5.85
CA VAL A 190 2.25 -15.56 4.61
C VAL A 190 0.79 -15.16 4.78
N ARG A 191 0.15 -15.51 5.90
CA ARG A 191 -1.26 -15.14 6.15
C ARG A 191 -1.42 -13.63 6.29
N VAL A 192 -0.45 -12.97 6.92
CA VAL A 192 -0.40 -11.50 7.05
C VAL A 192 -0.18 -10.85 5.68
N GLN A 193 0.76 -11.36 4.87
CA GLN A 193 1.00 -10.84 3.52
C GLN A 193 -0.23 -10.99 2.62
N LYS A 194 -0.93 -12.13 2.69
CA LYS A 194 -2.21 -12.33 1.99
C LYS A 194 -3.26 -11.32 2.41
N ALA A 195 -3.40 -11.05 3.71
CA ALA A 195 -4.33 -10.06 4.23
C ALA A 195 -3.99 -8.64 3.73
N ILE A 196 -2.70 -8.24 3.73
CA ILE A 196 -2.24 -6.96 3.18
C ILE A 196 -2.58 -6.87 1.68
N CYS A 197 -2.26 -7.92 0.92
CA CYS A 197 -2.53 -8.02 -0.50
C CYS A 197 -4.03 -7.84 -0.81
N SER A 198 -4.92 -8.40 0.02
CA SER A 198 -6.37 -8.26 -0.17
C SER A 198 -6.92 -6.83 -0.04
N GLY A 199 -6.25 -5.96 0.72
CA GLY A 199 -6.63 -4.56 0.88
C GLY A 199 -5.93 -3.63 -0.11
N PHE A 200 -4.67 -3.93 -0.45
CA PHE A 200 -3.80 -3.08 -1.26
C PHE A 200 -3.48 -3.68 -2.64
N PHE A 201 -4.32 -4.57 -3.17
CA PHE A 201 -4.08 -5.19 -4.49
C PHE A 201 -3.95 -4.17 -5.62
N ARG A 202 -4.60 -3.01 -5.50
CA ARG A 202 -4.50 -1.88 -6.44
C ARG A 202 -3.10 -1.26 -6.42
N ASN A 203 -2.48 -1.25 -5.25
CA ASN A 203 -1.15 -0.70 -4.98
C ASN A 203 -0.07 -1.78 -5.14
N ALA A 204 -0.12 -2.51 -6.26
CA ALA A 204 0.84 -3.54 -6.59
C ALA A 204 1.83 -3.04 -7.65
N ALA A 205 3.10 -3.43 -7.51
CA ALA A 205 4.16 -3.10 -8.45
C ALA A 205 5.03 -4.33 -8.76
N LYS A 206 5.55 -4.36 -10.00
CA LYS A 206 6.46 -5.38 -10.50
C LYS A 206 7.81 -4.75 -10.82
N LYS A 207 8.89 -5.42 -10.46
CA LYS A 207 10.26 -5.02 -10.82
C LYS A 207 10.40 -4.98 -12.34
N ASP A 208 10.88 -3.85 -12.86
CA ASP A 208 11.19 -3.70 -14.27
C ASP A 208 12.61 -4.23 -14.55
N PRO A 209 12.84 -4.96 -15.65
CA PRO A 209 14.19 -5.41 -16.02
C PRO A 209 15.18 -4.28 -16.33
N GLN A 210 14.69 -3.11 -16.78
CA GLN A 210 15.51 -1.96 -17.14
C GLN A 210 15.68 -1.00 -15.96
N GLU A 211 14.57 -0.53 -15.38
CA GLU A 211 14.63 0.52 -14.36
C GLU A 211 13.53 0.41 -13.30
N GLY A 212 13.94 0.25 -12.04
CA GLY A 212 13.06 0.36 -10.88
C GLY A 212 11.91 -0.66 -10.88
N TYR A 213 10.71 -0.16 -10.62
CA TYR A 213 9.47 -0.92 -10.60
C TYR A 213 8.43 -0.23 -11.48
N ARG A 214 7.45 -0.98 -11.98
CA ARG A 214 6.25 -0.46 -12.61
C ARG A 214 5.00 -0.81 -11.81
N THR A 215 4.14 0.17 -11.62
CA THR A 215 2.79 -0.07 -11.08
C THR A 215 1.98 -0.92 -12.06
N LEU A 216 1.15 -1.84 -11.54
CA LEU A 216 0.40 -2.75 -12.42
C LEU A 216 -0.70 -2.05 -13.22
N ILE A 217 -1.24 -0.95 -12.69
CA ILE A 217 -2.39 -0.24 -13.26
C ILE A 217 -1.89 0.82 -14.24
N ASP A 218 -1.15 1.81 -13.74
CA ASP A 218 -0.76 2.98 -14.53
C ASP A 218 0.57 2.79 -15.29
N GLN A 219 1.28 1.67 -15.06
CA GLN A 219 2.59 1.37 -15.67
C GLN A 219 3.67 2.43 -15.39
N GLN A 220 3.46 3.20 -14.33
CA GLN A 220 4.30 4.30 -13.88
C GLN A 220 5.58 3.76 -13.22
N VAL A 221 6.71 4.41 -13.49
CA VAL A 221 8.01 4.02 -12.95
C VAL A 221 8.16 4.53 -11.52
N VAL A 222 8.28 3.60 -10.58
CA VAL A 222 8.35 3.85 -9.15
C VAL A 222 9.56 3.14 -8.54
N TYR A 223 10.03 3.61 -7.39
CA TYR A 223 11.20 3.04 -6.72
C TYR A 223 10.88 2.71 -5.26
N ILE A 224 11.55 1.71 -4.70
CA ILE A 224 11.45 1.45 -3.26
C ILE A 224 12.14 2.60 -2.52
N HIS A 225 11.47 3.19 -1.53
CA HIS A 225 12.06 4.26 -0.73
C HIS A 225 13.31 3.76 0.02
N PRO A 226 14.41 4.54 0.12
CA PRO A 226 15.65 4.13 0.77
C PRO A 226 15.51 3.73 2.25
N SER A 227 14.44 4.17 2.91
CA SER A 227 14.15 3.79 4.30
C SER A 227 13.51 2.40 4.44
N SER A 228 13.11 1.75 3.36
CA SER A 228 12.46 0.44 3.40
C SER A 228 13.47 -0.66 3.73
N ALA A 229 13.02 -1.67 4.48
CA ALA A 229 13.78 -2.90 4.71
C ALA A 229 14.10 -3.65 3.41
N LEU A 230 13.29 -3.45 2.35
CA LEU A 230 13.42 -4.15 1.07
C LEU A 230 14.30 -3.42 0.05
N PHE A 231 14.85 -2.25 0.38
CA PHE A 231 15.62 -1.41 -0.55
C PHE A 231 16.79 -2.18 -1.21
N ASN A 232 17.52 -2.99 -0.44
CA ASN A 232 18.66 -3.76 -0.94
C ASN A 232 18.27 -5.12 -1.56
N ARG A 233 17.13 -5.69 -1.16
CA ARG A 233 16.71 -7.03 -1.63
C ARG A 233 16.03 -6.98 -3.00
N GLN A 234 15.28 -5.91 -3.26
CA GLN A 234 14.59 -5.67 -4.54
C GLN A 234 13.84 -6.89 -5.11
N PRO A 235 12.83 -7.41 -4.38
CA PRO A 235 12.03 -8.56 -4.79
C PRO A 235 11.20 -8.24 -6.07
N GLU A 236 10.84 -9.27 -6.83
CA GLU A 236 10.17 -9.08 -8.13
C GLU A 236 8.75 -8.47 -8.01
N TRP A 237 7.98 -8.90 -7.01
CA TRP A 237 6.59 -8.49 -6.82
C TRP A 237 6.39 -7.90 -5.43
N VAL A 238 5.78 -6.72 -5.39
CA VAL A 238 5.55 -5.98 -4.15
C VAL A 238 4.19 -5.31 -4.12
N VAL A 239 3.70 -5.10 -2.90
CA VAL A 239 2.59 -4.21 -2.59
C VAL A 239 3.11 -3.09 -1.69
N TYR A 240 2.61 -1.88 -1.88
CA TYR A 240 3.02 -0.69 -1.13
C TYR A 240 1.81 0.00 -0.47
N HIS A 241 2.07 0.73 0.62
CA HIS A 241 1.02 1.48 1.32
C HIS A 241 0.73 2.81 0.63
N GLU A 242 1.77 3.62 0.44
CA GLU A 242 1.67 4.97 -0.15
C GLU A 242 2.73 5.19 -1.24
N LEU A 243 2.41 6.09 -2.17
CA LEU A 243 3.36 6.66 -3.12
C LEU A 243 3.65 8.10 -2.74
N VAL A 244 4.93 8.45 -2.70
CA VAL A 244 5.39 9.80 -2.38
C VAL A 244 6.24 10.33 -3.52
N LEU A 245 5.73 11.37 -4.19
CA LEU A 245 6.45 12.10 -5.23
C LEU A 245 7.39 13.13 -4.59
N THR A 246 8.69 12.99 -4.85
CA THR A 246 9.72 13.96 -4.47
C THR A 246 10.56 14.34 -5.68
N THR A 247 11.82 13.92 -5.75
CA THR A 247 12.64 13.95 -6.97
C THR A 247 12.30 12.80 -7.90
N LYS A 248 11.94 11.66 -7.31
CA LYS A 248 11.40 10.47 -7.96
C LYS A 248 10.17 10.01 -7.17
N GLU A 249 9.40 9.12 -7.76
CA GLU A 249 8.28 8.49 -7.08
C GLU A 249 8.74 7.31 -6.26
N TYR A 250 8.52 7.40 -4.95
CA TYR A 250 8.94 6.37 -4.02
C TYR A 250 7.73 5.67 -3.40
N MET A 251 7.74 4.34 -3.48
CA MET A 251 6.87 3.46 -2.71
C MET A 251 7.36 3.40 -1.27
N ARG A 252 6.45 3.59 -0.32
CA ARG A 252 6.71 3.39 1.10
C ARG A 252 5.87 2.26 1.68
N GLU A 253 6.37 1.73 2.79
CA GLU A 253 5.87 0.55 3.49
C GLU A 253 5.62 -0.61 2.52
N VAL A 254 6.71 -1.19 2.02
CA VAL A 254 6.67 -2.19 0.97
C VAL A 254 6.67 -3.59 1.55
N THR A 255 5.83 -4.49 1.01
CA THR A 255 5.78 -5.90 1.37
C THR A 255 5.85 -6.78 0.15
N THR A 256 6.60 -7.88 0.25
CA THR A 256 6.71 -8.88 -0.81
C THR A 256 5.42 -9.68 -0.93
N ILE A 257 5.02 -9.98 -2.16
CA ILE A 257 3.81 -10.76 -2.42
C ILE A 257 4.06 -11.81 -3.50
N ASP A 258 3.24 -12.86 -3.48
CA ASP A 258 3.10 -13.77 -4.60
C ASP A 258 2.03 -13.23 -5.56
N PRO A 259 2.30 -13.09 -6.87
CA PRO A 259 1.32 -12.61 -7.83
C PRO A 259 0.04 -13.44 -7.90
N ARG A 260 0.08 -14.73 -7.49
CA ARG A 260 -1.12 -15.57 -7.41
C ARG A 260 -2.17 -15.03 -6.45
N TRP A 261 -1.74 -14.35 -5.37
CA TRP A 261 -2.66 -13.77 -4.40
C TRP A 261 -3.46 -12.60 -4.96
N LEU A 262 -2.89 -11.84 -5.91
CA LEU A 262 -3.61 -10.75 -6.57
C LEU A 262 -4.84 -11.28 -7.33
N VAL A 263 -4.67 -12.42 -8.01
CA VAL A 263 -5.78 -13.09 -8.72
C VAL A 263 -6.76 -13.75 -7.74
N GLU A 264 -6.26 -14.30 -6.63
CA GLU A 264 -7.09 -14.91 -5.56
C GLU A 264 -8.01 -13.89 -4.89
N PHE A 265 -7.49 -12.70 -4.53
CA PHE A 265 -8.23 -11.70 -3.77
C PHE A 265 -8.95 -10.65 -4.63
N ALA A 266 -8.53 -10.46 -5.88
CA ALA A 266 -9.17 -9.53 -6.81
C ALA A 266 -9.32 -10.14 -8.22
N PRO A 267 -10.12 -11.23 -8.38
CA PRO A 267 -10.28 -11.92 -9.66
C PRO A 267 -11.00 -11.09 -10.73
N ALA A 268 -11.83 -10.13 -10.32
CA ALA A 268 -12.46 -9.18 -11.24
C ALA A 268 -11.46 -8.19 -11.83
N PHE A 269 -10.35 -7.93 -11.12
CA PHE A 269 -9.35 -6.95 -11.49
C PHE A 269 -8.14 -7.58 -12.19
N PHE A 270 -7.67 -8.72 -11.69
CA PHE A 270 -6.49 -9.43 -12.21
C PHE A 270 -6.85 -10.77 -12.82
N LYS A 271 -6.27 -11.05 -13.98
CA LYS A 271 -6.40 -12.34 -14.67
C LYS A 271 -5.02 -12.87 -15.06
N VAL A 272 -4.82 -14.17 -14.88
CA VAL A 272 -3.61 -14.85 -15.36
C VAL A 272 -3.59 -14.81 -16.88
N SER A 273 -2.50 -14.31 -17.46
CA SER A 273 -2.29 -14.34 -18.90
C SER A 273 -2.10 -15.78 -19.40
N ASP A 274 -2.74 -16.13 -20.50
CA ASP A 274 -2.54 -17.41 -21.19
C ASP A 274 -1.06 -17.56 -21.61
N PRO A 275 -0.34 -18.60 -21.14
CA PRO A 275 1.09 -18.78 -21.44
C PRO A 275 1.36 -18.99 -22.93
N THR A 276 0.36 -19.40 -23.70
CA THR A 276 0.50 -19.64 -25.15
C THR A 276 0.37 -18.36 -25.98
N LYS A 277 -0.12 -17.26 -25.39
CA LYS A 277 -0.39 -16.00 -26.11
C LYS A 277 0.48 -14.87 -25.57
N LEU A 278 1.25 -14.23 -26.45
CA LEU A 278 1.97 -13.01 -26.09
C LEU A 278 0.97 -11.87 -25.85
N SER A 279 1.12 -11.18 -24.72
CA SER A 279 0.39 -9.95 -24.42
C SER A 279 0.72 -8.85 -25.44
N LYS A 280 -0.19 -7.89 -25.64
CA LYS A 280 0.05 -6.73 -26.51
C LYS A 280 1.33 -5.99 -26.12
N GLN A 281 1.57 -5.81 -24.82
CA GLN A 281 2.78 -5.19 -24.29
C GLN A 281 4.04 -6.00 -24.67
N LYS A 282 4.04 -7.33 -24.47
CA LYS A 282 5.19 -8.17 -24.82
C LYS A 282 5.47 -8.18 -26.34
N LYS A 283 4.43 -8.06 -27.17
CA LYS A 283 4.59 -7.91 -28.63
C LYS A 283 5.20 -6.56 -29.04
N GLN A 284 4.98 -5.50 -28.25
CA GLN A 284 5.51 -4.16 -28.51
C GLN A 284 6.92 -3.94 -27.94
N GLN A 285 7.41 -4.84 -27.08
CA GLN A 285 8.77 -4.77 -26.55
C GLN A 285 9.79 -4.93 -27.69
N ARG A 286 10.73 -3.99 -27.75
CA ARG A 286 11.86 -4.02 -28.68
C ARG A 286 13.10 -4.38 -27.90
N LEU A 287 13.87 -5.34 -28.42
CA LEU A 287 15.16 -5.70 -27.85
C LEU A 287 16.24 -4.84 -28.50
N GLU A 288 17.08 -4.23 -27.68
CA GLU A 288 18.28 -3.53 -28.13
C GLU A 288 19.51 -4.36 -27.75
N PRO A 289 20.57 -4.36 -28.58
CA PRO A 289 21.80 -5.04 -28.24
C PRO A 289 22.46 -4.39 -27.02
N LEU A 290 23.33 -5.16 -26.35
CA LEU A 290 24.11 -4.66 -25.22
C LEU A 290 24.93 -3.44 -25.65
N TYR A 291 25.02 -2.46 -24.75
CA TYR A 291 25.79 -1.25 -24.99
C TYR A 291 27.28 -1.56 -25.19
N ASN A 292 27.83 -1.14 -26.33
CA ASN A 292 29.26 -1.22 -26.63
C ASN A 292 29.84 0.20 -26.76
N ARG A 293 30.79 0.57 -25.89
CA ARG A 293 31.40 1.91 -25.86
C ARG A 293 32.17 2.24 -27.14
N TYR A 294 32.68 1.24 -27.86
CA TYR A 294 33.52 1.42 -29.04
C TYR A 294 32.73 1.55 -30.35
N GLU A 295 31.43 1.24 -30.32
CA GLU A 295 30.56 1.33 -31.49
C GLU A 295 29.61 2.52 -31.36
N GLU A 296 29.39 3.22 -32.47
CA GLU A 296 28.37 4.26 -32.49
C GLU A 296 26.97 3.67 -32.28
N PRO A 297 26.11 4.30 -31.47
CA PRO A 297 24.75 3.83 -31.24
C PRO A 297 24.01 3.60 -32.55
N ASN A 298 23.38 2.43 -32.73
CA ASN A 298 22.64 2.03 -33.94
C ASN A 298 23.48 1.84 -35.23
N ALA A 299 24.82 1.81 -35.16
CA ALA A 299 25.66 1.51 -36.33
C ALA A 299 25.41 0.09 -36.90
N TRP A 300 25.05 -0.86 -36.03
CA TRP A 300 24.68 -2.24 -36.39
C TRP A 300 23.42 -2.34 -37.27
N ARG A 301 22.60 -1.28 -37.38
CA ARG A 301 21.37 -1.31 -38.19
C ARG A 301 21.71 -1.30 -39.67
N ILE A 302 21.26 -2.31 -40.41
CA ILE A 302 21.46 -2.44 -41.88
C ILE A 302 20.95 -1.18 -42.62
N SER A 303 19.85 -0.58 -42.17
CA SER A 303 19.30 0.66 -42.73
C SER A 303 20.25 1.86 -42.66
N ARG A 304 21.18 1.87 -41.70
CA ARG A 304 22.20 2.92 -41.56
C ARG A 304 23.46 2.58 -42.35
N ALA A 305 23.82 1.30 -42.46
CA ALA A 305 24.94 0.85 -43.28
C ALA A 305 24.77 1.23 -44.76
N PHE A 306 23.54 1.18 -45.28
CA PHE A 306 23.22 1.62 -46.65
C PHE A 306 23.32 3.13 -46.89
N ARG A 307 23.19 3.96 -45.84
CA ARG A 307 23.33 5.43 -45.96
C ARG A 307 24.78 5.92 -45.93
N ARG A 308 25.75 5.04 -45.64
CA ARG A 308 27.18 5.35 -45.59
C ARG A 308 27.94 4.93 -46.86
N ARG A 309 27.28 4.25 -47.78
CA ARG A 309 27.79 3.98 -49.13
C ARG A 309 27.24 5.03 -50.08
#